data_AF-A0AA37UKC9-F1
#
_entry.id   AF-A0AA37UKC9-F1
#
_cell.length_a   1.000
_cell.length_b   1.000
_cell.length_c   1.000
_cell.angle_alpha   90.00
_cell.angle_beta   90.00
_cell.angle_gamma   90.00
#
_symmetry.space_group_name_H-M   'P 1'
#
loop_
_entity.id
_entity.type
_entity.pdbx_description
1 polymer ?
#
loop_
_entity_poly.entity_id
_entity_poly.type
_entity_poly.pdbx_seq_one_letter_code
_entity_poly.pdbx_strand_id
1 'polypeptide(L)'
;MLRPEVWGYWYLNSQSGKLVDPDITELRKPWADPVAMENIMYSGHLLLMTSLYAMLFDDDEFEKPGSITFTWAPILWGFGPETYRYDNRSIQEVILKQMERNNWVGVCCEPNVVFVIIAMRYNDVRDGVDTVSHVLEKYKKAIADRGLLRPDGLYAEWLYLKQDRIRPPVGVSSVAWLVVDA
;
A
#
# COMPACT_ATOMS: atom_id res chain seq x y z
N MET A 1 15.12 -4.18 1.57
CA MET A 1 13.65 -4.33 1.49
C MET A 1 13.18 -5.77 1.27
N LEU A 2 13.84 -6.59 0.44
CA LEU A 2 13.36 -7.96 0.10
C LEU A 2 13.66 -9.05 1.12
N ARG A 3 14.45 -8.72 2.15
CA ARG A 3 14.81 -9.63 3.23
C ARG A 3 13.61 -9.97 4.12
N PRO A 4 13.37 -11.25 4.49
CA PRO A 4 12.24 -11.65 5.33
C PRO A 4 12.15 -10.90 6.66
N GLU A 5 13.25 -10.43 7.23
CA GLU A 5 13.25 -9.65 8.46
C GLU A 5 12.57 -8.28 8.32
N VAL A 6 12.42 -7.78 7.09
CA VAL A 6 11.79 -6.49 6.81
C VAL A 6 10.28 -6.63 6.61
N TRP A 7 9.83 -7.69 5.95
CA TRP A 7 8.42 -7.83 5.53
C TRP A 7 7.70 -9.01 6.18
N GLY A 8 8.42 -9.94 6.81
CA GLY A 8 7.86 -11.16 7.39
C GLY A 8 6.91 -10.92 8.56
N TYR A 9 6.96 -9.74 9.18
CA TYR A 9 5.96 -9.31 10.17
C TYR A 9 4.54 -9.36 9.59
N TRP A 10 4.40 -9.18 8.27
CA TRP A 10 3.12 -9.07 7.59
C TRP A 10 2.23 -10.28 7.83
N TYR A 11 2.81 -11.49 7.87
CA TYR A 11 2.05 -12.70 8.16
C TYR A 11 1.23 -12.57 9.44
N LEU A 12 1.81 -12.01 10.50
CA LEU A 12 1.12 -11.80 11.77
C LEU A 12 0.12 -10.64 11.69
N ASN A 13 0.50 -9.51 11.09
CA ASN A 13 -0.34 -8.31 11.02
C ASN A 13 -1.57 -8.49 10.11
N SER A 14 -1.46 -9.32 9.07
CA SER A 14 -2.54 -9.64 8.12
C SER A 14 -3.79 -10.22 8.77
N GLN A 15 -3.65 -10.74 10.00
CA GLN A 15 -4.73 -11.29 10.82
C GLN A 15 -5.69 -10.22 11.38
N SER A 16 -5.31 -8.93 11.32
CA SER A 16 -6.04 -7.80 11.92
C SER A 16 -6.12 -7.84 13.45
N GLY A 17 -6.76 -6.84 14.05
CA GLY A 17 -6.97 -6.75 15.49
C GLY A 17 -8.03 -5.70 15.86
N LYS A 18 -8.49 -5.74 17.12
CA LYS A 18 -9.59 -4.89 17.62
C LYS A 18 -9.39 -3.38 17.44
N LEU A 19 -8.14 -2.91 17.42
CA LEU A 19 -7.83 -1.49 17.23
C LEU A 19 -8.23 -1.00 15.82
N VAL A 20 -8.00 -1.84 14.81
CA VAL A 20 -8.16 -1.53 13.40
C VAL A 20 -9.45 -2.10 12.80
N ASP A 21 -10.01 -3.18 13.37
CA ASP A 21 -11.37 -3.67 13.12
C ASP A 21 -12.11 -3.87 14.45
N PRO A 22 -12.82 -2.84 14.96
CA PRO A 22 -13.52 -2.89 16.24
C PRO A 22 -14.56 -4.01 16.33
N ASP A 23 -15.12 -4.41 15.19
CA ASP A 23 -16.17 -5.42 15.09
C ASP A 23 -15.62 -6.84 14.87
N ILE A 24 -14.29 -7.01 14.86
CA ILE A 24 -13.68 -8.32 14.65
C ILE A 24 -14.09 -9.29 15.77
N THR A 25 -14.60 -10.46 15.40
CA THR A 25 -14.97 -11.54 16.35
C THR A 25 -13.97 -12.70 16.31
N GLU A 26 -13.27 -12.86 15.19
CA GLU A 26 -12.22 -13.85 14.97
C GLU A 26 -11.09 -13.26 14.13
N LEU A 27 -9.85 -13.70 14.36
CA LEU A 27 -8.70 -13.25 13.56
C LEU A 27 -8.86 -13.71 12.11
N ARG A 28 -8.46 -12.85 11.16
CA ARG A 28 -8.43 -13.21 9.74
C ARG A 28 -7.43 -14.33 9.51
N LYS A 29 -7.68 -15.14 8.50
CA LYS A 29 -6.68 -16.10 8.01
C LYS A 29 -5.43 -15.32 7.54
N PRO A 30 -4.23 -15.64 8.07
CA PRO A 30 -3.01 -14.97 7.66
C PRO A 30 -2.60 -15.33 6.23
N TRP A 31 -1.84 -14.44 5.58
CA TRP A 31 -1.11 -14.73 4.34
C TRP A 31 0.29 -14.11 4.41
N ALA A 32 1.26 -14.76 3.78
CA ALA A 32 2.66 -14.30 3.85
C ALA A 32 3.05 -13.32 2.75
N ASP A 33 2.33 -13.30 1.62
CA ASP A 33 2.63 -12.38 0.52
C ASP A 33 2.50 -10.91 0.96
N PRO A 34 3.61 -10.14 1.02
CA PRO A 34 3.59 -8.79 1.56
C PRO A 34 3.07 -7.74 0.58
N VAL A 35 2.76 -8.11 -0.67
CA VAL A 35 2.32 -7.19 -1.73
C VAL A 35 0.88 -7.49 -2.18
N ALA A 36 0.47 -8.76 -2.21
CA ALA A 36 -0.79 -9.20 -2.80
C ALA A 36 -2.04 -8.42 -2.33
N MET A 37 -2.07 -8.02 -1.06
CA MET A 37 -3.19 -7.31 -0.46
C MET A 37 -2.76 -6.53 0.79
N GLU A 38 -3.26 -5.31 0.92
CA GLU A 38 -2.97 -4.35 1.99
C GLU A 38 -1.47 -4.04 2.09
N ASN A 39 -0.95 -3.73 3.28
CA ASN A 39 0.46 -3.44 3.53
C ASN A 39 1.06 -2.32 2.66
N ILE A 40 0.25 -1.29 2.35
CA ILE A 40 0.66 -0.24 1.41
C ILE A 40 1.92 0.50 1.85
N MET A 41 2.17 0.64 3.16
CA MET A 41 3.40 1.27 3.64
C MET A 41 4.63 0.47 3.21
N TYR A 42 4.57 -0.85 3.17
CA TYR A 42 5.65 -1.65 2.63
C TYR A 42 5.68 -1.61 1.10
N SER A 43 4.57 -1.99 0.46
CA SER A 43 4.52 -2.19 -1.00
C SER A 43 4.64 -0.88 -1.78
N GLY A 44 4.06 0.20 -1.29
CA GLY A 44 4.18 1.55 -1.83
C GLY A 44 5.59 2.12 -1.70
N HIS A 45 6.26 1.94 -0.57
CA HIS A 45 7.67 2.34 -0.43
C HIS A 45 8.59 1.48 -1.29
N LEU A 46 8.32 0.17 -1.42
CA LEU A 46 9.08 -0.69 -2.32
C LEU A 46 8.92 -0.24 -3.78
N LEU A 47 7.70 0.10 -4.20
CA LEU A 47 7.44 0.67 -5.52
C LEU A 47 8.21 1.98 -5.70
N LEU A 48 8.16 2.89 -4.72
CA LEU A 48 8.91 4.14 -4.76
C LEU A 48 10.41 3.91 -4.91
N MET A 49 11.00 3.04 -4.08
CA MET A 49 12.42 2.76 -4.09
C MET A 49 12.89 2.17 -5.42
N THR A 50 12.14 1.22 -5.99
CA THR A 50 12.50 0.60 -7.27
C THR A 50 12.33 1.55 -8.44
N SER A 51 11.31 2.41 -8.41
CA SER A 51 11.09 3.44 -9.43
C SER A 51 12.18 4.53 -9.38
N LEU A 52 12.56 4.96 -8.17
CA LEU A 52 13.67 5.90 -7.96
C LEU A 52 15.01 5.30 -8.39
N TYR A 53 15.26 4.01 -8.08
CA TYR A 53 16.47 3.31 -8.53
C TYR A 53 16.59 3.37 -10.05
N ALA A 54 15.53 3.00 -10.77
CA ALA A 54 15.50 3.03 -12.22
C ALA A 54 15.72 4.44 -12.77
N MET A 55 15.10 5.47 -12.17
CA MET A 55 15.29 6.88 -12.60
C MET A 55 16.69 7.43 -12.30
N LEU A 56 17.30 7.06 -11.18
CA LEU A 56 18.60 7.59 -10.75
C LEU A 56 19.78 6.93 -11.47
N PHE A 57 19.68 5.64 -11.74
CA PHE A 57 20.78 4.85 -12.31
C PHE A 57 20.56 4.47 -13.78
N ASP A 58 19.38 4.77 -14.33
CA ASP A 58 18.95 4.31 -15.65
C ASP A 58 19.12 2.79 -15.84
N ASP A 59 18.76 2.03 -14.80
CA ASP A 59 18.90 0.58 -14.73
C ASP A 59 17.52 -0.09 -14.65
N ASP A 60 17.31 -1.09 -15.50
CA ASP A 60 16.07 -1.84 -15.63
C ASP A 60 16.00 -3.10 -14.74
N GLU A 61 16.93 -3.29 -13.81
CA GLU A 61 17.02 -4.45 -12.91
C GLU A 61 15.67 -4.88 -12.33
N PHE A 62 14.95 -3.94 -11.69
CA PHE A 62 13.67 -4.21 -11.03
C PHE A 62 12.44 -4.16 -11.95
N GLU A 63 12.65 -3.90 -13.24
CA GLU A 63 11.62 -3.88 -14.28
C GLU A 63 11.52 -5.24 -14.97
N LYS A 64 12.59 -6.05 -14.86
CA LYS A 64 12.63 -7.42 -15.39
C LYS A 64 11.60 -8.32 -14.69
N PRO A 65 10.91 -9.21 -15.43
CA PRO A 65 9.92 -10.10 -14.85
C PRO A 65 10.46 -10.93 -13.68
N GLY A 66 9.81 -10.83 -12.51
CA GLY A 66 10.18 -11.60 -11.32
C GLY A 66 11.48 -11.16 -10.62
N SER A 67 12.03 -10.00 -11.00
CA SER A 67 13.22 -9.39 -10.37
C SER A 67 13.02 -9.11 -8.88
N ILE A 68 11.78 -8.87 -8.46
CA ILE A 68 11.38 -8.68 -7.07
C ILE A 68 10.79 -9.99 -6.56
N THR A 69 11.61 -10.79 -5.89
CA THR A 69 11.20 -12.10 -5.36
C THR A 69 11.22 -12.12 -3.83
N PHE A 70 10.13 -12.60 -3.23
CA PHE A 70 9.99 -12.85 -1.81
C PHE A 70 9.98 -14.35 -1.54
N THR A 71 10.75 -14.80 -0.56
CA THR A 71 10.75 -16.19 -0.11
C THR A 71 10.30 -16.26 1.34
N TRP A 72 9.15 -16.89 1.56
CA TRP A 72 8.62 -17.18 2.89
C TRP A 72 8.95 -18.63 3.24
N ALA A 73 9.90 -18.85 4.15
CA ALA A 73 10.38 -20.20 4.48
C ALA A 73 10.55 -20.40 6.00
N PRO A 74 9.46 -20.34 6.79
CA PRO A 74 9.52 -20.71 8.20
C PRO A 74 9.97 -22.17 8.36
N ILE A 75 10.95 -22.40 9.24
CA ILE A 75 11.60 -23.72 9.40
C ILE A 75 10.80 -24.64 10.34
N LEU A 76 10.16 -24.07 11.36
CA LEU A 76 9.55 -24.83 12.46
C LEU A 76 8.01 -24.92 12.36
N TRP A 77 7.40 -24.34 11.33
CA TRP A 77 5.94 -24.33 11.12
C TRP A 77 5.61 -23.98 9.66
N GLY A 78 4.39 -24.27 9.20
CA GLY A 78 3.94 -24.00 7.82
C GLY A 78 3.94 -25.26 6.92
N PHE A 79 3.66 -25.05 5.63
CA PHE A 79 3.52 -26.13 4.63
C PHE A 79 4.72 -26.23 3.67
N GLY A 80 5.86 -25.64 4.04
CA GLY A 80 7.04 -25.52 3.19
C GLY A 80 7.24 -24.08 2.68
N PRO A 81 8.30 -23.86 1.89
CA PRO A 81 8.63 -22.52 1.40
C PRO A 81 7.64 -22.04 0.32
N GLU A 82 7.20 -20.80 0.45
CA GLU A 82 6.37 -20.09 -0.53
C GLU A 82 7.22 -19.02 -1.23
N THR A 83 7.01 -18.82 -2.53
CA THR A 83 7.74 -17.82 -3.32
C THR A 83 6.78 -16.92 -4.08
N TYR A 84 6.93 -15.62 -3.88
CA TYR A 84 6.11 -14.59 -4.53
C TYR A 84 6.99 -13.77 -5.44
N ARG A 85 6.57 -13.59 -6.70
CA ARG A 85 7.39 -12.94 -7.74
C ARG A 85 6.65 -11.76 -8.31
N TYR A 86 7.37 -10.66 -8.39
CA TYR A 86 6.91 -9.38 -8.88
C TYR A 86 8.03 -8.73 -9.69
N ASP A 87 7.66 -7.68 -10.38
CA ASP A 87 8.49 -6.66 -10.97
C ASP A 87 7.86 -5.31 -10.61
N ASN A 88 8.54 -4.22 -10.90
CA ASN A 88 8.06 -2.89 -10.53
C ASN A 88 6.64 -2.60 -11.08
N ARG A 89 6.30 -3.06 -12.30
CA ARG A 89 5.00 -2.77 -12.95
C ARG A 89 3.88 -3.59 -12.32
N SER A 90 4.12 -4.88 -12.07
CA SER A 90 3.16 -5.76 -11.41
C SER A 90 2.87 -5.32 -9.97
N ILE A 91 3.82 -4.72 -9.24
CA ILE A 91 3.52 -4.09 -7.94
C ILE A 91 2.55 -2.91 -8.13
N GLN A 92 2.83 -2.02 -9.08
CA GLN A 92 1.93 -0.90 -9.39
C GLN A 92 0.53 -1.38 -9.78
N GLU A 93 0.42 -2.42 -10.60
CA GLU A 93 -0.86 -3.02 -10.98
C GLU A 93 -1.62 -3.57 -9.78
N VAL A 94 -0.93 -4.25 -8.84
CA VAL A 94 -1.55 -4.75 -7.62
C VAL A 94 -2.08 -3.60 -6.78
N ILE A 95 -1.32 -2.51 -6.63
CA ILE A 95 -1.76 -1.32 -5.91
C ILE A 95 -2.98 -0.68 -6.60
N LEU A 96 -2.97 -0.52 -7.92
CA LEU A 96 -4.09 0.03 -8.69
C LEU A 96 -5.37 -0.80 -8.54
N LYS A 97 -5.26 -2.13 -8.63
CA LYS A 97 -6.40 -3.05 -8.42
C LYS A 97 -6.98 -2.89 -7.00
N GLN A 98 -6.13 -2.67 -6.00
CA GLN A 98 -6.59 -2.43 -4.63
C GLN A 98 -7.24 -1.06 -4.46
N MET A 99 -6.70 -0.01 -5.07
CA MET A 99 -7.35 1.30 -5.09
C MET A 99 -8.74 1.20 -5.72
N GLU A 100 -8.87 0.54 -6.86
CA GLU A 100 -10.16 0.33 -7.51
C GLU A 100 -11.14 -0.45 -6.63
N ARG A 101 -10.68 -1.56 -6.02
CA ARG A 101 -11.49 -2.36 -5.08
C ARG A 101 -11.99 -1.54 -3.89
N ASN A 102 -11.21 -0.55 -3.45
CA ASN A 102 -11.55 0.33 -2.34
C ASN A 102 -12.29 1.59 -2.80
N ASN A 103 -12.87 1.63 -4.00
CA ASN A 103 -13.54 2.81 -4.55
C ASN A 103 -12.65 4.06 -4.56
N TRP A 104 -11.36 3.88 -4.84
CA TRP A 104 -10.36 4.93 -5.01
C TRP A 104 -10.05 5.76 -3.77
N VAL A 105 -10.46 5.36 -2.55
CA VAL A 105 -10.07 6.08 -1.32
C VAL A 105 -8.61 5.85 -0.93
N GLY A 106 -7.94 4.86 -1.53
CA GLY A 106 -6.55 4.47 -1.25
C GLY A 106 -6.39 2.96 -1.04
N VAL A 107 -5.25 2.55 -0.49
CA VAL A 107 -4.96 1.15 -0.14
C VAL A 107 -4.69 1.05 1.35
N CYS A 108 -5.05 -0.08 1.96
CA CYS A 108 -4.86 -0.23 3.40
C CYS A 108 -3.40 -0.50 3.78
N CYS A 109 -2.91 0.10 4.87
CA CYS A 109 -1.64 -0.29 5.49
C CYS A 109 -1.89 -1.52 6.37
N GLU A 110 -2.44 -1.30 7.56
CA GLU A 110 -3.02 -2.36 8.36
C GLU A 110 -4.38 -2.76 7.78
N PRO A 111 -4.82 -4.01 8.02
CA PRO A 111 -6.19 -4.42 7.76
C PRO A 111 -7.20 -3.34 8.16
N ASN A 112 -8.06 -2.96 7.20
CA ASN A 112 -9.14 -1.99 7.38
C ASN A 112 -8.75 -0.50 7.48
N VAL A 113 -7.47 -0.13 7.33
CA VAL A 113 -6.98 1.25 7.52
C VAL A 113 -6.33 1.81 6.26
N VAL A 114 -7.00 2.75 5.58
CA VAL A 114 -6.54 3.31 4.29
C VAL A 114 -5.50 4.43 4.46
N PHE A 115 -4.39 4.34 3.71
CA PHE A 115 -3.33 5.34 3.61
C PHE A 115 -3.04 5.74 2.14
N VAL A 116 -2.30 6.84 1.97
CA VAL A 116 -2.00 7.46 0.68
C VAL A 116 -0.50 7.38 0.43
N ILE A 117 -0.09 6.83 -0.72
CA ILE A 117 1.30 6.84 -1.17
C ILE A 117 1.31 7.00 -2.70
N ILE A 118 2.07 7.97 -3.21
CA ILE A 118 2.15 8.25 -4.65
C ILE A 118 3.57 7.94 -5.17
N ALA A 119 3.81 6.67 -5.49
CA ALA A 119 5.04 6.23 -6.17
C ALA A 119 4.90 6.16 -7.70
N MET A 120 3.66 6.09 -8.20
CA MET A 120 3.36 5.77 -9.61
C MET A 120 3.82 6.84 -10.60
N ARG A 121 4.02 8.09 -10.15
CA ARG A 121 4.41 9.18 -11.05
C ARG A 121 5.81 8.98 -11.64
N TYR A 122 6.71 8.34 -10.91
CA TYR A 122 8.05 8.03 -11.40
C TYR A 122 7.99 7.05 -12.57
N ASN A 123 7.13 6.03 -12.48
CA ASN A 123 6.90 5.08 -13.55
C ASN A 123 6.24 5.72 -14.77
N ASP A 124 5.23 6.59 -14.56
CA ASP A 124 4.62 7.36 -15.65
C ASP A 124 5.66 8.15 -16.46
N VAL A 125 6.56 8.85 -15.76
CA VAL A 125 7.64 9.63 -16.40
C VAL A 125 8.60 8.71 -17.18
N ARG A 126 8.99 7.58 -16.58
CA ARG A 126 9.91 6.63 -17.20
C ARG A 126 9.31 5.94 -18.42
N ASP A 127 8.03 5.57 -18.36
CA ASP A 127 7.34 4.84 -19.41
C ASP A 127 6.68 5.77 -20.46
N GLY A 128 6.67 7.08 -20.22
CA GLY A 128 6.06 8.07 -21.12
C GLY A 128 4.53 8.01 -21.15
N VAL A 129 3.92 7.64 -20.03
CA VAL A 129 2.46 7.48 -19.87
C VAL A 129 1.91 8.42 -18.80
N ASP A 130 0.58 8.48 -18.65
CA ASP A 130 -0.10 9.40 -17.71
C ASP A 130 -1.17 8.70 -16.86
N THR A 131 -0.79 7.57 -16.26
CA THR A 131 -1.68 6.78 -15.39
C THR A 131 -2.14 7.59 -14.18
N VAL A 132 -1.23 8.36 -13.59
CA VAL A 132 -1.44 9.10 -12.34
C VAL A 132 -2.54 10.14 -12.47
N SER A 133 -2.69 10.82 -13.61
CA SER A 133 -3.77 11.80 -13.80
C SER A 133 -5.15 11.17 -13.60
N HIS A 134 -5.37 9.98 -14.19
CA HIS A 134 -6.63 9.25 -14.03
C HIS A 134 -6.83 8.74 -12.60
N VAL A 135 -5.75 8.32 -11.92
CA VAL A 135 -5.79 7.90 -10.52
C VAL A 135 -6.15 9.10 -9.62
N LEU A 136 -5.49 10.25 -9.81
CA LEU A 136 -5.70 11.45 -9.03
C LEU A 136 -7.12 12.01 -9.18
N GLU A 137 -7.70 11.97 -10.39
CA GLU A 137 -9.08 12.38 -10.61
C GLU A 137 -10.06 11.59 -9.74
N LYS A 138 -9.98 10.25 -9.82
CA LYS A 138 -10.85 9.35 -9.04
C LYS A 138 -10.57 9.44 -7.54
N TYR A 139 -9.29 9.53 -7.17
CA TYR A 139 -8.85 9.62 -5.80
C TYR A 139 -9.33 10.92 -5.12
N LYS A 140 -9.10 12.09 -5.74
CA LYS A 140 -9.56 13.37 -5.20
C LYS A 140 -11.08 13.41 -5.04
N LYS A 141 -11.81 12.85 -6.00
CA LYS A 141 -13.26 12.69 -5.91
C LYS A 141 -13.64 11.83 -4.70
N ALA A 142 -13.03 10.66 -4.54
CA ALA A 142 -13.33 9.74 -3.44
C ALA A 142 -13.01 10.35 -2.05
N ILE A 143 -11.89 11.07 -1.94
CA ILE A 143 -11.51 11.79 -0.72
C ILE A 143 -12.53 12.87 -0.35
N ALA A 144 -12.99 13.65 -1.33
CA ALA A 144 -14.00 14.68 -1.14
C ALA A 144 -15.36 14.08 -0.75
N ASP A 145 -15.84 13.07 -1.50
CA ASP A 145 -17.13 12.43 -1.29
C ASP A 145 -17.21 11.74 0.09
N ARG A 146 -16.08 11.24 0.61
CA ARG A 146 -15.96 10.59 1.92
C ARG A 146 -15.58 11.55 3.05
N GLY A 147 -15.40 12.84 2.79
CA GLY A 147 -15.04 13.83 3.82
C GLY A 147 -13.67 13.56 4.48
N LEU A 148 -12.73 12.95 3.76
CA LEU A 148 -11.40 12.63 4.27
C LEU A 148 -10.47 13.85 4.32
N LEU A 149 -10.75 14.86 3.49
CA LEU A 149 -10.23 16.22 3.67
C LEU A 149 -11.25 17.03 4.47
N ARG A 150 -10.86 17.47 5.65
CA ARG A 150 -11.74 18.19 6.57
C ARG A 150 -11.80 19.70 6.24
N PRO A 151 -12.83 20.43 6.69
CA PRO A 151 -12.95 21.88 6.46
C PRO A 151 -11.80 22.71 7.05
N ASP A 152 -11.11 22.19 8.05
CA ASP A 152 -9.90 22.79 8.65
C ASP A 152 -8.65 22.62 7.77
N GLY A 153 -8.77 21.95 6.62
CA GLY A 153 -7.68 21.68 5.68
C GLY A 153 -6.83 20.47 6.06
N LEU A 154 -7.14 19.78 7.14
CA LEU A 154 -6.40 18.60 7.58
C LEU A 154 -7.01 17.32 7.02
N TYR A 155 -6.14 16.39 6.62
CA TYR A 155 -6.56 15.04 6.31
C TYR A 155 -6.96 14.28 7.58
N ALA A 156 -7.91 13.37 7.46
CA ALA A 156 -8.21 12.39 8.49
C ALA A 156 -6.97 11.55 8.86
N GLU A 157 -6.92 11.05 10.08
CA GLU A 157 -5.85 10.13 10.50
C GLU A 157 -5.89 8.84 9.66
N TRP A 158 -7.10 8.29 9.51
CA TRP A 158 -7.40 7.19 8.59
C TRP A 158 -8.91 6.96 8.44
N LEU A 159 -9.28 6.14 7.45
CA LEU A 159 -10.62 5.59 7.26
C LEU A 159 -10.68 4.13 7.71
N TYR A 160 -11.66 3.80 8.56
CA TYR A 160 -12.09 2.42 8.81
C TYR A 160 -12.98 1.95 7.66
N LEU A 161 -12.44 1.17 6.72
CA LEU A 161 -13.12 0.85 5.46
C LEU A 161 -14.43 0.06 5.65
N LYS A 162 -14.45 -0.91 6.56
CA LYS A 162 -15.59 -1.78 6.86
C LYS A 162 -16.71 -1.05 7.61
N GLN A 163 -16.35 -0.16 8.53
CA GLN A 163 -17.30 0.61 9.32
C GLN A 163 -17.71 1.92 8.66
N ASP A 164 -17.06 2.29 7.56
CA ASP A 164 -17.18 3.59 6.91
C ASP A 164 -17.07 4.77 7.90
N ARG A 165 -16.07 4.66 8.78
CA ARG A 165 -15.87 5.59 9.89
C ARG A 165 -14.53 6.29 9.78
N ILE A 166 -14.54 7.61 9.89
CA ILE A 166 -13.33 8.42 9.83
C ILE A 166 -12.77 8.59 11.24
N ARG A 167 -11.45 8.42 11.38
CA ARG A 167 -10.73 8.82 12.59
C ARG A 167 -10.16 10.24 12.41
N PRO A 168 -10.47 11.20 13.29
CA PRO A 168 -9.88 12.53 13.21
C PRO A 168 -8.36 12.48 13.49
N PRO A 169 -7.59 13.44 12.95
CA PRO A 169 -6.15 13.52 13.17
C PRO A 169 -5.84 13.62 14.67
N VAL A 170 -4.86 12.84 15.14
CA VAL A 170 -4.43 12.85 16.56
C VAL A 170 -3.21 13.75 16.76
N GLY A 171 -2.50 14.08 15.67
CA GLY A 171 -1.35 14.98 15.68
C GLY A 171 -1.03 15.52 14.28
N VAL A 172 0.02 16.34 14.18
CA VAL A 172 0.41 16.98 12.92
C VAL A 172 1.34 16.14 12.04
N SER A 173 1.97 15.09 12.59
CA SER A 173 2.98 14.30 11.87
C SER A 173 2.38 13.47 10.73
N SER A 174 1.23 12.83 10.96
CA SER A 174 0.50 12.05 9.95
C SER A 174 0.04 12.96 8.80
N VAL A 175 -0.52 14.11 9.14
CA VAL A 175 -0.99 15.11 8.18
C VAL A 175 0.17 15.73 7.39
N ALA A 176 1.28 16.06 8.06
CA ALA A 176 2.45 16.65 7.41
C ALA A 176 3.07 15.71 6.37
N TRP A 177 3.14 14.42 6.67
CA TRP A 177 3.66 13.42 5.73
C TRP A 177 2.77 13.32 4.48
N LEU A 178 1.44 13.27 4.66
CA LEU A 178 0.47 13.21 3.56
C LEU A 178 0.50 14.44 2.64
N VAL A 179 0.76 15.63 3.19
CA VAL A 179 0.82 16.88 2.41
C VAL A 179 2.09 16.95 1.54
N VAL A 180 3.17 16.26 1.92
CA VAL A 180 4.41 16.23 1.15
C VAL A 180 4.34 15.25 -0.02
N ASP A 181 3.54 14.18 0.12
CA ASP A 181 3.40 13.12 -0.89
C ASP A 181 2.21 13.32 -1.86
N ALA A 182 1.40 14.38 -1.69
CA ALA A 182 0.20 14.70 -2.49
C ALA A 182 0.42 15.82 -3.52
#